data_AF-A0A8H4IQX5-F1
#
_entry.id   AF-A0A8H4IQX5-F1
#
_cell.length_a   1.000
_cell.length_b   1.000
_cell.length_c   1.000
_cell.angle_alpha   90.00
_cell.angle_beta   90.00
_cell.angle_gamma   90.00
#
_symmetry.space_group_name_H-M   'P 1'
#
loop_
_entity.id
_entity.type
_entity.pdbx_description
1 polymer ?
#
loop_
_entity_poly.entity_id
_entity_poly.type
_entity_poly.pdbx_seq_one_letter_code
_entity_poly.pdbx_strand_id
1 'polypeptide(L)'
;MFSRILPRSLPPARPATSTASRSLSSRSAHARRRQPTAARAPSSATTTSAEDVLSLPPSNPHLLDNDDPLNLKGTRPEQPAIRFFEQDVSQIGETAPRPISTQRIAAEERTAAQLWAKISKLEREVAQLERDDELEATLMRLRAIDKDRADVDVEMLADADPGVVRAELDGLRIERDGGGAHLERLNNCLRHAYLATDVRKRHVVRQELWKAYKRAKMHVPGVLGSIPAPAWDILFYSQAVRWKSNEKREEHMRELLGDMKSVGLDGPPTPPPDGKKLDVVD
;
A
#
# COMPACT_ATOMS: atom_id res chain seq x y z
N MET A 1 -41.40 23.00 49.83
CA MET A 1 -40.53 21.87 50.24
C MET A 1 -39.34 21.85 49.30
N PHE A 2 -38.21 22.41 49.73
CA PHE A 2 -37.02 22.61 48.92
C PHE A 2 -36.10 21.39 49.03
N SER A 3 -35.96 20.63 47.94
CA SER A 3 -35.02 19.52 47.85
C SER A 3 -33.60 20.05 47.64
N ARG A 4 -32.73 19.69 48.58
CA ARG A 4 -31.33 20.09 48.67
C ARG A 4 -30.49 19.42 47.58
N ILE A 5 -29.75 20.24 46.85
CA ILE A 5 -28.68 19.86 45.92
C ILE A 5 -27.44 19.50 46.77
N LEU A 6 -26.91 18.29 46.60
CA LEU A 6 -25.61 17.89 47.17
C LEU A 6 -24.51 18.10 46.12
N PRO A 7 -23.42 18.83 46.43
CA PRO A 7 -22.28 18.95 45.53
C PRO A 7 -21.40 17.69 45.62
N ARG A 8 -21.20 17.03 44.48
CA ARG A 8 -20.32 15.86 44.36
C ARG A 8 -18.87 16.33 44.28
N SER A 9 -18.10 15.98 45.31
CA SER A 9 -16.68 16.30 45.50
C SER A 9 -15.80 15.72 44.39
N LEU A 10 -14.93 16.56 43.82
CA LEU A 10 -13.83 16.17 42.93
C LEU A 10 -12.68 15.53 43.73
N PRO A 11 -12.00 14.49 43.20
CA PRO A 11 -10.77 13.97 43.80
C PRO A 11 -9.54 14.84 43.46
N PRO A 12 -8.52 14.87 44.35
CA PRO A 12 -7.34 15.71 44.19
C PRO A 12 -6.36 15.22 43.11
N ALA A 13 -5.72 16.19 42.47
CA ALA A 13 -4.66 16.03 41.48
C ALA A 13 -3.44 15.27 42.02
N ARG A 14 -2.93 14.32 41.24
CA ARG A 14 -1.66 13.63 41.51
C ARG A 14 -0.48 14.48 41.01
N PRO A 15 0.64 14.56 41.77
CA PRO A 15 1.82 15.32 41.38
C PRO A 15 2.64 14.61 40.30
N ALA A 16 3.24 15.43 39.43
CA ALA A 16 4.15 15.03 38.36
C ALA A 16 5.46 14.45 38.92
N THR A 17 5.80 13.23 38.51
CA THR A 17 7.14 12.67 38.68
C THR A 17 8.01 13.08 37.50
N SER A 18 8.82 14.10 37.74
CA SER A 18 10.05 14.41 37.01
C SER A 18 10.98 13.19 37.03
N THR A 19 11.44 12.73 35.86
CA THR A 19 12.57 11.78 35.79
C THR A 19 13.53 12.19 34.69
N ALA A 20 14.56 12.91 35.15
CA ALA A 20 15.97 12.76 34.81
C ALA A 20 16.36 12.56 33.33
N SER A 21 16.90 13.64 32.79
CA SER A 21 17.92 13.70 31.75
C SER A 21 19.02 12.64 31.91
N ARG A 22 19.29 11.88 30.84
CA ARG A 22 20.60 11.26 30.63
C ARG A 22 21.12 11.64 29.24
N SER A 23 22.00 12.63 29.25
CA SER A 23 22.95 12.91 28.18
C SER A 23 24.03 11.84 28.18
N LEU A 24 24.27 11.19 27.05
CA LEU A 24 25.59 10.65 26.74
C LEU A 24 25.91 10.92 25.28
N SER A 25 26.86 11.85 25.12
CA SER A 25 27.71 12.04 23.96
C SER A 25 28.30 10.72 23.47
N SER A 26 28.36 10.52 22.15
CA SER A 26 29.65 10.36 21.45
C SER A 26 29.49 9.99 19.97
N ARG A 27 30.10 10.85 19.14
CA ARG A 27 30.97 10.51 18.00
C ARG A 27 30.42 9.54 16.93
N SER A 28 30.22 10.07 15.73
CA SER A 28 31.17 9.80 14.65
C SER A 28 30.95 10.75 13.48
N ALA A 29 31.98 11.55 13.21
CA ALA A 29 32.10 12.37 12.02
C ALA A 29 32.66 11.50 10.89
N HIS A 30 31.95 11.35 9.78
CA HIS A 30 32.57 11.03 8.50
C HIS A 30 32.07 11.99 7.43
N ALA A 31 32.91 13.00 7.22
CA ALA A 31 32.87 13.92 6.11
C ALA A 31 33.30 13.21 4.82
N ARG A 32 32.43 13.22 3.80
CA ARG A 32 32.81 13.18 2.38
C ARG A 32 31.92 14.21 1.68
N ARG A 33 32.40 15.45 1.54
CA ARG A 33 33.20 15.96 0.42
C ARG A 33 32.44 15.88 -0.92
N ARG A 34 31.74 16.99 -1.20
CA ARG A 34 31.57 17.73 -2.47
C ARG A 34 31.90 16.97 -3.77
N GLN A 35 30.99 17.01 -4.74
CA GLN A 35 31.09 17.97 -5.85
C GLN A 35 29.72 18.22 -6.54
N PRO A 36 29.51 19.44 -7.08
CA PRO A 36 28.28 19.86 -7.76
C PRO A 36 28.40 19.71 -9.29
N THR A 37 27.32 19.34 -9.97
CA THR A 37 27.22 19.49 -11.42
C THR A 37 26.06 20.41 -11.79
N ALA A 38 26.47 21.60 -12.19
CA ALA A 38 25.88 22.56 -13.12
C ALA A 38 24.46 22.32 -13.64
N ALA A 39 23.60 23.28 -13.30
CA ALA A 39 22.85 24.15 -14.20
C ALA A 39 22.66 23.71 -15.67
N ARG A 40 21.40 23.55 -16.06
CA ARG A 40 20.92 23.88 -17.40
C ARG A 40 19.50 24.44 -17.33
N ALA A 41 19.40 25.74 -17.60
CA ALA A 41 18.15 26.48 -17.76
C ALA A 41 17.73 26.46 -19.26
N PRO A 42 16.78 27.30 -19.72
CA PRO A 42 15.44 26.89 -20.09
C PRO A 42 15.17 27.00 -21.60
N SER A 43 14.23 26.22 -22.12
CA SER A 43 13.75 26.36 -23.49
C SER A 43 12.31 26.88 -23.49
N SER A 44 12.24 28.16 -23.80
CA SER A 44 11.19 28.98 -24.40
C SER A 44 9.86 28.34 -24.84
N ALA A 45 8.81 29.09 -24.52
CA ALA A 45 7.48 29.06 -25.11
C ALA A 45 7.48 29.22 -26.64
N THR A 46 6.47 28.63 -27.28
CA THR A 46 5.97 29.07 -28.59
C THR A 46 4.46 29.02 -28.57
N THR A 47 3.89 30.22 -28.69
CA THR A 47 2.51 30.54 -29.05
C THR A 47 2.24 30.15 -30.50
N THR A 48 1.11 29.49 -30.78
CA THR A 48 0.29 29.76 -31.98
C THR A 48 -1.08 29.09 -31.88
N SER A 49 -2.09 29.94 -31.75
CA SER A 49 -3.35 30.00 -32.52
C SER A 49 -4.16 28.75 -32.83
N ALA A 50 -5.43 28.86 -32.41
CA ALA A 50 -6.67 28.36 -33.00
C ALA A 50 -6.59 27.84 -34.44
N GLU A 51 -7.27 26.72 -34.70
CA GLU A 51 -8.36 26.64 -35.68
C GLU A 51 -9.33 25.50 -35.33
N ASP A 52 -10.58 25.78 -35.67
CA ASP A 52 -11.82 25.06 -35.50
C ASP A 52 -12.05 24.14 -36.71
N VAL A 53 -12.11 22.81 -36.54
CA VAL A 53 -12.67 21.92 -37.57
C VAL A 53 -13.32 20.69 -36.91
N LEU A 54 -14.64 20.61 -37.08
CA LEU A 54 -15.50 19.44 -36.93
C LEU A 54 -14.93 18.21 -37.67
N SER A 55 -14.65 17.11 -36.96
CA SER A 55 -14.52 15.79 -37.58
C SER A 55 -14.85 14.66 -36.60
N LEU A 56 -15.71 13.76 -37.07
CA LEU A 56 -16.22 12.57 -36.40
C LEU A 56 -15.09 11.61 -35.94
N PRO A 57 -15.32 10.79 -34.91
CA PRO A 57 -14.32 9.83 -34.44
C PRO A 57 -14.17 8.67 -35.44
N PRO A 58 -12.95 8.31 -35.87
CA PRO A 58 -12.69 6.98 -36.41
C PRO A 58 -12.65 5.98 -35.25
N SER A 59 -13.49 4.96 -35.35
CA SER A 59 -13.48 3.76 -34.52
C SER A 59 -12.10 3.09 -34.61
N ASN A 60 -11.30 3.21 -33.56
CA ASN A 60 -10.04 2.47 -33.38
C ASN A 60 -10.30 1.20 -32.58
N PRO A 61 -10.31 -0.01 -33.18
CA PRO A 61 -10.18 -1.25 -32.45
C PRO A 61 -8.69 -1.59 -32.32
N HIS A 62 -8.00 -0.93 -31.40
CA HIS A 62 -6.63 -1.29 -31.04
C HIS A 62 -6.51 -1.31 -29.52
N LEU A 63 -7.21 -2.26 -28.91
CA LEU A 63 -7.12 -2.56 -27.48
C LEU A 63 -6.84 -4.05 -27.27
N LEU A 64 -5.76 -4.51 -27.88
CA LEU A 64 -5.06 -5.72 -27.45
C LEU A 64 -3.57 -5.41 -27.56
N ASP A 65 -2.99 -5.07 -26.41
CA ASP A 65 -1.55 -5.05 -26.20
C ASP A 65 -0.97 -6.40 -26.63
N ASN A 66 0.01 -6.36 -27.52
CA ASN A 66 0.73 -7.54 -28.00
C ASN A 66 1.75 -8.08 -26.98
N ASP A 67 1.87 -7.44 -25.81
CA ASP A 67 2.82 -7.77 -24.75
C ASP A 67 2.16 -8.39 -23.51
N ASP A 68 0.92 -8.91 -23.63
CA ASP A 68 0.32 -9.74 -22.58
C ASP A 68 0.89 -11.18 -22.66
N PRO A 69 1.71 -11.64 -21.68
CA PRO A 69 2.28 -12.98 -21.67
C PRO A 69 1.21 -14.09 -21.53
N LEU A 70 -0.07 -13.73 -21.37
CA LEU A 70 -1.20 -14.66 -21.30
C LEU A 70 -2.08 -14.67 -22.56
N ASN A 71 -1.66 -14.00 -23.65
CA ASN A 71 -2.40 -14.01 -24.91
C ASN A 71 -2.30 -15.37 -25.64
N LEU A 72 -3.10 -16.34 -25.19
CA LEU A 72 -3.24 -17.70 -25.73
C LEU A 72 -3.88 -17.77 -27.13
N LYS A 73 -4.05 -16.63 -27.82
CA LYS A 73 -4.50 -16.55 -29.22
C LYS A 73 -3.36 -16.35 -30.22
N GLY A 74 -2.12 -16.55 -29.78
CA GLY A 74 -1.01 -16.79 -30.70
C GLY A 74 -1.38 -17.97 -31.61
N THR A 75 -1.45 -17.70 -32.91
CA THR A 75 -1.47 -18.68 -33.99
C THR A 75 -0.55 -19.85 -33.62
N ARG A 76 -1.16 -20.96 -33.18
CA ARG A 76 -0.47 -22.23 -32.96
C ARG A 76 0.19 -22.53 -34.30
N PRO A 77 1.53 -22.42 -34.45
CA PRO A 77 2.16 -23.02 -35.62
C PRO A 77 1.67 -24.47 -35.58
N GLU A 78 1.08 -24.94 -36.69
CA GLU A 78 0.68 -26.34 -36.81
C GLU A 78 1.80 -27.17 -36.20
N GLN A 79 1.51 -27.77 -35.03
CA GLN A 79 2.42 -28.75 -34.49
C GLN A 79 2.42 -29.81 -35.59
N PRO A 80 3.57 -30.08 -36.25
CA PRO A 80 3.62 -31.18 -37.19
C PRO A 80 3.15 -32.38 -36.38
N ALA A 81 2.02 -32.96 -36.78
CA ALA A 81 1.48 -34.12 -36.10
C ALA A 81 2.60 -35.14 -36.14
N ILE A 82 3.22 -35.41 -34.99
CA ILE A 82 4.33 -36.35 -34.91
C ILE A 82 3.70 -37.71 -35.15
N ARG A 83 3.63 -38.09 -36.44
CA ARG A 83 3.22 -39.40 -36.91
C ARG A 83 4.35 -40.36 -36.57
N PHE A 84 4.39 -40.76 -35.30
CA PHE A 84 5.33 -41.75 -34.78
C PHE A 84 5.24 -43.12 -35.51
N PHE A 85 4.27 -43.31 -36.40
CA PHE A 85 3.99 -44.59 -37.04
C PHE A 85 4.27 -44.64 -38.56
N GLU A 86 4.87 -43.61 -39.16
CA GLU A 86 5.27 -43.63 -40.57
C GLU A 86 6.73 -43.17 -40.78
N GLN A 87 7.58 -43.26 -39.76
CA GLN A 87 9.01 -43.10 -39.98
C GLN A 87 9.52 -44.37 -40.67
N ASP A 88 9.84 -44.24 -41.95
CA ASP A 88 10.38 -45.30 -42.80
C ASP A 88 11.41 -46.16 -42.04
N VAL A 89 11.06 -47.43 -41.81
CA VAL A 89 11.94 -48.45 -41.21
C VAL A 89 13.25 -48.57 -42.01
N SER A 90 13.24 -48.14 -43.27
CA SER A 90 14.37 -48.03 -44.18
C SER A 90 15.46 -47.03 -43.74
N GLN A 91 15.14 -46.03 -42.90
CA GLN A 91 16.11 -45.02 -42.41
C GLN A 91 16.67 -45.32 -41.02
N ILE A 92 16.18 -46.37 -40.34
CA ILE A 92 16.64 -46.77 -39.00
C ILE A 92 18.11 -47.23 -39.00
N GLY A 93 18.70 -47.52 -40.17
CA GLY A 93 20.12 -47.88 -40.31
C GLY A 93 21.10 -46.71 -40.42
N GLU A 94 20.67 -45.53 -40.90
CA GLU A 94 21.58 -44.41 -41.21
C GLU A 94 21.79 -43.44 -40.03
N THR A 95 20.91 -43.49 -39.04
CA THR A 95 20.97 -42.66 -37.81
C THR A 95 21.38 -43.49 -36.59
N ALA A 96 22.32 -44.41 -36.78
CA ALA A 96 22.97 -45.05 -35.63
C ALA A 96 23.64 -43.96 -34.76
N PRO A 97 23.32 -43.87 -33.46
CA PRO A 97 23.91 -42.88 -32.57
C PRO A 97 25.43 -43.05 -32.62
N ARG A 98 26.12 -41.99 -33.06
CA ARG A 98 27.59 -42.01 -33.15
C ARG A 98 28.13 -42.36 -31.76
N PRO A 99 29.12 -43.29 -31.66
CA PRO A 99 29.72 -43.62 -30.38
C PRO A 99 30.27 -42.34 -29.74
N ILE A 100 29.76 -42.02 -28.55
CA ILE A 100 30.19 -40.86 -27.79
C ILE A 100 31.67 -41.07 -27.46
N SER A 101 32.51 -40.07 -27.73
CA SER A 101 33.94 -40.18 -27.45
C SER A 101 34.17 -40.34 -25.95
N THR A 102 35.11 -41.19 -25.57
CA THR A 102 35.50 -41.41 -24.16
C THR A 102 35.95 -40.11 -23.48
N GLN A 103 36.53 -39.18 -24.25
CA GLN A 103 36.89 -37.85 -23.76
C GLN A 103 35.68 -37.00 -23.37
N ARG A 104 34.57 -37.10 -24.12
CA ARG A 104 33.34 -36.38 -23.80
C ARG A 104 32.68 -36.94 -22.54
N ILE A 105 32.66 -38.26 -22.40
CA ILE A 105 32.18 -38.94 -21.18
C ILE A 105 33.00 -38.49 -19.97
N ALA A 106 34.32 -38.49 -20.07
CA ALA A 106 35.20 -38.03 -18.97
C ALA A 106 35.03 -36.54 -18.63
N ALA A 107 34.69 -35.69 -19.61
CA ALA A 107 34.39 -34.28 -19.36
C ALA A 107 33.04 -34.11 -18.64
N GLU A 108 32.01 -34.85 -19.06
CA GLU A 108 30.68 -34.87 -18.45
C GLU A 108 30.72 -35.46 -17.03
N GLU A 109 31.56 -36.45 -16.76
CA GLU A 109 31.77 -36.99 -15.41
C GLU A 109 32.39 -35.95 -14.46
N ARG A 110 33.31 -35.11 -14.93
CA ARG A 110 33.91 -34.05 -14.11
C ARG A 110 32.91 -32.96 -13.77
N THR A 111 32.07 -32.55 -14.73
CA THR A 111 31.03 -31.56 -14.47
C THR A 111 29.97 -32.12 -13.51
N ALA A 112 29.60 -33.40 -13.68
CA ALA A 112 28.73 -34.09 -12.74
C ALA A 112 29.32 -34.11 -11.33
N ALA A 113 30.60 -34.45 -11.17
CA ALA A 113 31.26 -34.44 -9.86
C ALA A 113 31.30 -33.05 -9.21
N GLN A 114 31.54 -31.99 -9.99
CA GLN A 114 31.49 -30.61 -9.49
C GLN A 114 30.09 -30.20 -9.03
N LEU A 115 29.05 -30.59 -9.77
CA LEU A 115 27.66 -30.33 -9.40
C LEU A 115 27.28 -31.06 -8.12
N TRP A 116 27.66 -32.34 -8.00
CA TRP A 116 27.44 -33.13 -6.79
C TRP A 116 28.11 -32.48 -5.57
N ALA A 117 29.36 -32.02 -5.69
CA ALA A 117 30.05 -31.33 -4.60
C ALA A 117 29.34 -30.02 -4.19
N LYS A 118 28.78 -29.28 -5.16
CA LYS A 118 28.02 -28.05 -4.88
C LYS A 118 26.69 -28.35 -4.19
N ILE A 119 25.98 -29.39 -4.63
CA ILE A 119 24.73 -29.85 -4.01
C ILE A 119 24.98 -30.24 -2.56
N SER A 120 25.98 -31.09 -2.28
CA SER A 120 26.33 -31.50 -0.91
C SER A 120 26.81 -30.36 -0.02
N LYS A 121 27.31 -29.25 -0.59
CA LYS A 121 27.65 -28.04 0.18
C LYS A 121 26.38 -27.26 0.54
N LEU A 122 25.48 -27.06 -0.42
CA LEU A 122 24.22 -26.34 -0.21
C LEU A 122 23.31 -27.09 0.76
N GLU A 123 23.22 -28.41 0.67
CA GLU A 123 22.45 -29.23 1.61
C GLU A 123 22.93 -29.06 3.06
N ARG A 124 24.25 -28.96 3.28
CA ARG A 124 24.82 -28.69 4.61
C ARG A 124 24.52 -27.28 5.11
N GLU A 125 24.54 -26.29 4.22
CA GLU A 125 24.22 -24.90 4.54
C GLU A 125 22.73 -24.75 4.90
N VAL A 126 21.83 -25.39 4.14
CA VAL A 126 20.40 -25.46 4.45
C VAL A 126 20.18 -26.16 5.79
N ALA A 127 20.80 -27.32 6.02
CA ALA A 127 20.68 -28.05 7.28
C ALA A 127 21.27 -27.29 8.49
N GLN A 128 22.15 -26.30 8.25
CA GLN A 128 22.66 -25.39 9.27
C GLN A 128 21.69 -24.24 9.52
N LEU A 129 21.13 -23.64 8.48
CA LEU A 129 20.08 -22.61 8.59
C LEU A 129 18.79 -23.14 9.22
N GLU A 130 18.43 -24.40 8.96
CA GLU A 130 17.31 -25.07 9.62
C GLU A 130 17.56 -25.36 11.11
N ARG A 131 18.84 -25.38 11.54
CA ARG A 131 19.23 -25.58 12.95
C ARG A 131 19.40 -24.27 13.71
N ASP A 132 19.42 -23.13 13.03
CA ASP A 132 19.49 -21.80 13.64
C ASP A 132 18.11 -21.39 14.18
N ASP A 133 17.62 -22.17 15.17
CA ASP A 133 16.40 -21.93 15.97
C ASP A 133 16.38 -20.54 16.62
N GLU A 134 17.54 -19.86 16.68
CA GLU A 134 17.66 -18.50 17.18
C GLU A 134 16.91 -17.48 16.32
N LEU A 135 16.88 -17.62 14.99
CA LEU A 135 16.16 -16.68 14.13
C LEU A 135 14.64 -16.84 14.28
N GLU A 136 14.16 -18.08 14.36
CA GLU A 136 12.74 -18.37 14.58
C GLU A 136 12.32 -17.98 16.00
N ALA A 137 13.14 -18.23 17.03
CA ALA A 137 12.88 -17.75 18.39
C ALA A 137 12.85 -16.21 18.45
N THR A 138 13.72 -15.52 17.70
CA THR A 138 13.73 -14.05 17.65
C THR A 138 12.51 -13.50 16.92
N LEU A 139 12.09 -14.12 15.82
CA LEU A 139 10.86 -13.77 15.11
C LEU A 139 9.60 -14.09 15.94
N MET A 140 9.60 -15.18 16.70
CA MET A 140 8.51 -15.53 17.61
C MET A 140 8.43 -14.52 18.77
N ARG A 141 9.57 -14.07 19.30
CA ARG A 141 9.64 -13.02 20.34
C ARG A 141 9.19 -11.65 19.83
N LEU A 142 9.56 -11.29 18.59
CA LEU A 142 9.08 -10.06 17.95
C LEU A 142 7.58 -10.12 17.66
N ARG A 143 7.06 -11.28 17.20
CA ARG A 143 5.61 -11.49 17.05
C ARG A 143 4.87 -11.43 18.39
N ALA A 144 5.45 -11.93 19.48
CA ALA A 144 4.85 -11.85 20.81
C ALA A 144 4.77 -10.39 21.30
N ILE A 145 5.82 -9.60 21.11
CA ILE A 145 5.82 -8.16 21.47
C ILE A 145 4.80 -7.36 20.65
N ASP A 146 4.66 -7.66 19.35
CA ASP A 146 3.66 -7.03 18.49
C ASP A 146 2.23 -7.49 18.81
N LYS A 147 2.07 -8.75 19.24
CA LYS A 147 0.78 -9.31 19.65
C LYS A 147 0.31 -8.75 20.99
N ASP A 148 1.19 -8.63 21.98
CA ASP A 148 0.86 -8.01 23.27
C ASP A 148 0.48 -6.52 23.13
N ARG A 149 1.02 -5.81 22.13
CA ARG A 149 0.58 -4.44 21.82
C ARG A 149 -0.76 -4.38 21.08
N ALA A 150 -1.02 -5.32 20.17
CA ALA A 150 -2.28 -5.38 19.45
C ALA A 150 -3.44 -5.85 20.36
N ASP A 151 -3.18 -6.78 21.28
CA ASP A 151 -4.18 -7.32 22.18
C ASP A 151 -4.64 -6.27 23.21
N VAL A 152 -3.76 -5.37 23.68
CA VAL A 152 -4.12 -4.25 24.58
C VAL A 152 -5.03 -3.21 23.89
N ASP A 153 -4.78 -2.90 22.61
CA ASP A 153 -5.63 -1.96 21.85
C ASP A 153 -6.96 -2.60 21.40
N VAL A 154 -7.01 -3.92 21.22
CA VAL A 154 -8.23 -4.67 20.88
C VAL A 154 -9.12 -4.88 22.11
N GLU A 155 -8.54 -5.10 23.29
CA GLU A 155 -9.29 -5.24 24.55
C GLU A 155 -10.01 -3.94 24.93
N MET A 156 -9.40 -2.76 24.68
CA MET A 156 -10.08 -1.47 24.92
C MET A 156 -11.23 -1.14 23.94
N LEU A 157 -11.25 -1.71 22.73
CA LEU A 157 -12.40 -1.55 21.82
C LEU A 157 -13.51 -2.56 22.07
N ALA A 158 -13.21 -3.72 22.67
CA ALA A 158 -14.23 -4.70 23.05
C ALA A 158 -15.16 -4.18 24.16
N ASP A 159 -14.68 -3.23 24.98
CA ASP A 159 -15.44 -2.57 26.05
C ASP A 159 -16.22 -1.33 25.60
N ALA A 160 -16.09 -0.90 24.34
CA ALA A 160 -16.83 0.25 23.84
C ALA A 160 -18.33 -0.10 23.74
N ASP A 161 -19.18 0.70 24.40
CA ASP A 161 -20.64 0.53 24.35
C ASP A 161 -21.11 0.57 22.87
N PRO A 162 -21.76 -0.49 22.36
CA PRO A 162 -22.24 -0.54 20.99
C PRO A 162 -23.19 0.62 20.64
N GLY A 163 -23.85 1.23 21.63
CA GLY A 163 -24.65 2.43 21.43
C GLY A 163 -23.82 3.65 21.01
N VAL A 164 -22.66 3.85 21.63
CA VAL A 164 -21.74 4.96 21.32
C VAL A 164 -21.17 4.81 19.92
N VAL A 165 -20.71 3.61 19.58
CA VAL A 165 -20.16 3.32 18.24
C VAL A 165 -21.21 3.58 17.15
N ARG A 166 -22.47 3.20 17.36
CA ARG A 166 -23.56 3.49 16.42
C ARG A 166 -23.78 5.00 16.25
N ALA A 167 -23.84 5.74 17.36
CA ALA A 167 -24.01 7.20 17.31
C ALA A 167 -22.86 7.90 16.56
N GLU A 168 -21.62 7.44 16.74
CA GLU A 168 -20.46 7.95 16.01
C GLU A 168 -20.52 7.60 14.52
N LEU A 169 -20.89 6.36 14.17
CA LEU A 169 -21.07 5.94 12.77
C LEU A 169 -22.20 6.72 12.08
N ASP A 170 -23.25 7.08 12.80
CA ASP A 170 -24.33 7.93 12.29
C ASP A 170 -23.82 9.37 12.08
N GLY A 171 -22.99 9.89 12.99
CA GLY A 171 -22.33 11.20 12.84
C GLY A 171 -21.34 11.29 11.66
N LEU A 172 -20.84 10.15 11.17
CA LEU A 172 -19.97 10.07 9.99
C LEU A 172 -20.75 10.01 8.67
N ARG A 173 -22.06 9.74 8.72
CA ARG A 173 -22.87 9.54 7.53
C ARG A 173 -23.07 10.87 6.81
N ILE A 174 -22.79 10.89 5.52
CA ILE A 174 -23.09 12.02 4.65
C ILE A 174 -24.55 11.92 4.24
N GLU A 175 -25.39 12.79 4.80
CA GLU A 175 -26.81 12.89 4.47
C GLU A 175 -27.01 13.87 3.33
N ARG A 176 -27.41 13.35 2.17
CA ARG A 176 -27.75 14.15 1.00
C ARG A 176 -28.81 13.45 0.18
N ASP A 177 -29.89 14.17 -0.10
CA ASP A 177 -30.95 13.69 -0.97
C ASP A 177 -30.41 13.50 -2.39
N GLY A 178 -30.65 12.32 -2.97
CA GLY A 178 -30.21 12.00 -4.33
C GLY A 178 -28.73 11.65 -4.50
N GLY A 179 -28.01 11.31 -3.42
CA GLY A 179 -26.57 10.97 -3.47
C GLY A 179 -26.19 9.73 -4.31
N GLY A 180 -27.16 8.89 -4.67
CA GLY A 180 -26.96 7.71 -5.51
C GLY A 180 -25.94 6.71 -4.98
N ALA A 181 -25.58 5.73 -5.82
CA ALA A 181 -24.67 4.63 -5.46
C ALA A 181 -23.26 5.10 -5.06
N HIS A 182 -22.80 6.27 -5.54
CA HIS A 182 -21.48 6.79 -5.22
C HIS A 182 -21.38 7.30 -3.78
N LEU A 183 -22.43 7.97 -3.28
CA LEU A 183 -22.47 8.43 -1.90
C LEU A 183 -22.61 7.27 -0.92
N GLU A 184 -23.44 6.29 -1.24
CA GLU A 184 -23.58 5.07 -0.45
C GLU A 184 -22.25 4.32 -0.33
N ARG A 185 -21.51 4.22 -1.44
CA ARG A 185 -20.17 3.61 -1.43
C ARG A 185 -19.20 4.41 -0.56
N LEU A 186 -19.20 5.73 -0.62
CA LEU A 186 -18.36 6.56 0.24
C LEU A 186 -18.71 6.36 1.72
N ASN A 187 -19.99 6.39 2.07
CA ASN A 187 -20.47 6.15 3.43
C ASN A 187 -20.03 4.76 3.94
N ASN A 188 -20.12 3.72 3.11
CA ASN A 188 -19.65 2.38 3.49
C ASN A 188 -18.13 2.34 3.68
N CYS A 189 -17.35 3.00 2.81
CA CYS A 189 -15.91 3.10 2.98
C CYS A 189 -15.52 3.88 4.25
N LEU A 190 -16.27 4.93 4.63
CA LEU A 190 -16.06 5.67 5.87
C LEU A 190 -16.31 4.80 7.10
N ARG A 191 -17.39 4.01 7.11
CA ARG A 191 -17.68 3.05 8.18
C ARG A 191 -16.55 2.02 8.32
N HIS A 192 -16.08 1.46 7.20
CA HIS A 192 -14.96 0.52 7.23
C HIS A 192 -13.66 1.18 7.69
N ALA A 193 -13.41 2.44 7.32
CA ALA A 193 -12.23 3.16 7.77
C ALA A 193 -12.27 3.44 9.27
N TYR A 194 -13.45 3.75 9.83
CA TYR A 194 -13.66 3.94 11.25
C TYR A 194 -13.40 2.65 12.04
N LEU A 195 -13.96 1.53 11.57
CA LEU A 195 -13.87 0.23 12.23
C LEU A 195 -12.57 -0.53 11.91
N ALA A 196 -11.67 0.01 11.08
CA ALA A 196 -10.45 -0.68 10.65
C ALA A 196 -9.38 -0.73 11.75
N THR A 197 -9.58 -1.64 12.70
CA THR A 197 -8.59 -2.02 13.72
C THR A 197 -7.42 -2.81 13.11
N ASP A 198 -7.71 -3.66 12.11
CA ASP A 198 -6.73 -4.50 11.41
C ASP A 198 -5.67 -3.67 10.65
N VAL A 199 -4.45 -3.60 11.21
CA VAL A 199 -3.29 -2.92 10.59
C VAL A 199 -3.01 -3.43 9.17
N ARG A 200 -3.17 -4.74 8.95
CA ARG A 200 -2.92 -5.39 7.65
C ARG A 200 -3.90 -4.93 6.56
N LYS A 201 -5.15 -4.63 6.90
CA LYS A 201 -6.19 -4.24 5.93
C LYS A 201 -6.30 -2.74 5.73
N ARG A 202 -5.72 -1.94 6.65
CA ARG A 202 -5.79 -0.48 6.63
C ARG A 202 -5.29 0.14 5.31
N HIS A 203 -4.32 -0.47 4.63
CA HIS A 203 -3.85 0.02 3.32
C HIS A 203 -4.91 -0.11 2.21
N VAL A 204 -5.66 -1.23 2.18
CA VAL A 204 -6.74 -1.47 1.21
C VAL A 204 -7.90 -0.51 1.48
N VAL A 205 -8.31 -0.41 2.75
CA VAL A 205 -9.41 0.46 3.18
C VAL A 205 -9.11 1.92 2.81
N ARG A 206 -7.88 2.39 3.03
CA ARG A 206 -7.44 3.74 2.63
C ARG A 206 -7.55 3.98 1.12
N GLN A 207 -7.10 3.02 0.31
CA GLN A 207 -7.17 3.14 -1.16
C GLN A 207 -8.61 3.17 -1.66
N GLU A 208 -9.47 2.28 -1.14
CA GLU A 208 -10.88 2.25 -1.50
C GLU A 208 -11.63 3.49 -1.02
N LEU A 209 -11.31 3.99 0.19
CA LEU A 209 -11.85 5.25 0.70
C LEU A 209 -11.50 6.43 -0.21
N TRP A 210 -10.24 6.54 -0.63
CA TRP A 210 -9.82 7.59 -1.56
C TRP A 210 -10.53 7.50 -2.92
N LYS A 211 -10.64 6.29 -3.48
CA LYS A 211 -11.38 6.07 -4.74
C LYS A 211 -12.85 6.43 -4.60
N ALA A 212 -13.49 6.05 -3.50
CA ALA A 212 -14.89 6.36 -3.24
C ALA A 212 -15.10 7.87 -3.09
N TYR A 213 -14.20 8.56 -2.37
CA TYR A 213 -14.20 10.02 -2.24
C TYR A 213 -14.11 10.71 -3.60
N LYS A 214 -13.12 10.35 -4.43
CA LYS A 214 -12.95 10.93 -5.77
C LYS A 214 -14.18 10.72 -6.65
N ARG A 215 -14.80 9.53 -6.61
CA ARG A 215 -16.02 9.24 -7.37
C ARG A 215 -17.20 10.07 -6.87
N ALA A 216 -17.39 10.17 -5.56
CA ALA A 216 -18.44 11.00 -4.98
C ALA A 216 -18.23 12.48 -5.37
N LYS A 217 -17.01 13.00 -5.28
CA LYS A 217 -16.66 14.37 -5.71
C LYS A 217 -17.00 14.64 -7.18
N MET A 218 -16.73 13.69 -8.07
CA MET A 218 -16.97 13.86 -9.51
C MET A 218 -18.45 13.73 -9.89
N HIS A 219 -19.19 12.83 -9.24
CA HIS A 219 -20.56 12.48 -9.65
C HIS A 219 -21.67 13.11 -8.79
N VAL A 220 -21.35 13.58 -7.59
CA VAL A 220 -22.32 14.15 -6.65
C VAL A 220 -22.01 15.65 -6.50
N PRO A 221 -22.77 16.53 -7.17
CA PRO A 221 -22.59 17.97 -7.06
C PRO A 221 -22.75 18.44 -5.62
N GLY A 222 -21.86 19.31 -5.14
CA GLY A 222 -21.94 19.88 -3.80
C GLY A 222 -21.71 18.88 -2.66
N VAL A 223 -21.15 17.69 -2.94
CA VAL A 223 -20.87 16.69 -1.89
C VAL A 223 -19.94 17.23 -0.82
N LEU A 224 -18.96 18.06 -1.18
CA LEU A 224 -17.95 18.57 -0.25
C LEU A 224 -18.58 19.36 0.91
N GLY A 225 -19.62 20.16 0.63
CA GLY A 225 -20.35 20.92 1.66
C GLY A 225 -21.27 20.07 2.52
N SER A 226 -21.57 18.83 2.12
CA SER A 226 -22.38 17.88 2.91
C SER A 226 -21.55 16.95 3.78
N ILE A 227 -20.22 16.91 3.63
CA ILE A 227 -19.37 16.01 4.42
C ILE A 227 -19.28 16.54 5.87
N PRO A 228 -19.67 15.75 6.88
CA PRO A 228 -19.60 16.17 8.27
C PRO A 228 -18.15 16.26 8.74
N ALA A 229 -17.88 17.15 9.70
CA ALA A 229 -16.55 17.36 10.29
C ALA A 229 -15.81 16.06 10.69
N PRO A 230 -16.41 15.09 11.42
CA PRO A 230 -15.70 13.85 11.77
C PRO A 230 -15.36 12.99 10.55
N ALA A 231 -16.13 13.06 9.45
CA ALA A 231 -15.78 12.35 8.22
C ALA A 231 -14.59 12.99 7.50
N TRP A 232 -14.47 14.33 7.56
CA TRP A 232 -13.27 15.03 7.09
C TRP A 232 -12.01 14.59 7.84
N ASP A 233 -12.10 14.42 9.16
CA ASP A 233 -10.98 13.91 9.96
C ASP A 233 -10.54 12.52 9.48
N ILE A 234 -11.47 11.58 9.30
CA ILE A 234 -11.14 10.24 8.81
C ILE A 234 -10.49 10.29 7.42
N LEU A 235 -11.04 11.09 6.49
CA LEU A 235 -10.47 11.26 5.16
C LEU A 235 -9.04 11.79 5.26
N PHE A 236 -8.82 12.82 6.06
CA PHE A 236 -7.52 13.45 6.24
C PHE A 236 -6.50 12.51 6.87
N TYR A 237 -6.81 11.95 8.03
CA TYR A 237 -5.89 11.09 8.76
C TYR A 237 -5.61 9.78 8.01
N SER A 238 -6.57 9.26 7.24
CA SER A 238 -6.33 8.09 6.40
C SER A 238 -5.24 8.35 5.33
N GLN A 239 -5.20 9.56 4.74
CA GLN A 239 -4.22 9.88 3.69
C GLN A 239 -2.92 10.46 4.24
N ALA A 240 -2.95 11.10 5.42
CA ALA A 240 -1.80 11.75 6.02
C ALA A 240 -0.69 10.78 6.46
N VAL A 241 -0.98 9.48 6.57
CA VAL A 241 -0.01 8.48 7.05
C VAL A 241 1.18 8.31 6.09
N ARG A 242 2.39 8.40 6.65
CA ARG A 242 3.67 8.20 5.95
C ARG A 242 4.02 6.71 5.91
N TRP A 243 3.45 5.98 4.97
CA TRP A 243 3.81 4.58 4.70
C TRP A 243 4.55 4.44 3.38
N LYS A 244 5.40 3.42 3.29
CA LYS A 244 6.15 3.10 2.07
C LYS A 244 5.25 2.85 0.85
N SER A 245 4.03 2.34 1.08
CA SER A 245 3.03 2.09 0.02
C SER A 245 2.13 3.29 -0.30
N ASN A 246 2.40 4.48 0.27
CA ASN A 246 1.64 5.71 0.05
C ASN A 246 2.46 6.72 -0.74
N GLU A 247 2.88 6.33 -1.94
CA GLU A 247 3.75 7.15 -2.81
C GLU A 247 3.05 8.44 -3.26
N LYS A 248 1.73 8.40 -3.51
CA LYS A 248 0.92 9.55 -3.94
C LYS A 248 0.37 10.39 -2.78
N ARG A 249 0.94 10.25 -1.59
CA ARG A 249 0.47 10.96 -0.38
C ARG A 249 0.35 12.46 -0.62
N GLU A 250 1.41 13.09 -1.12
CA GLU A 250 1.46 14.55 -1.24
C GLU A 250 0.41 15.08 -2.21
N GLU A 251 0.18 14.37 -3.31
CA GLU A 251 -0.87 14.69 -4.28
C GLU A 251 -2.26 14.59 -3.63
N HIS A 252 -2.55 13.48 -2.95
CA HIS A 252 -3.83 13.29 -2.26
C HIS A 252 -4.05 14.35 -1.17
N MET A 253 -3.03 14.67 -0.39
CA MET A 253 -3.10 15.67 0.68
C MET A 253 -3.32 17.07 0.12
N ARG A 254 -2.64 17.43 -0.98
CA ARG A 254 -2.82 18.73 -1.64
C ARG A 254 -4.25 18.90 -2.16
N GLU A 255 -4.78 17.88 -2.82
CA GLU A 255 -6.16 17.90 -3.29
C GLU A 255 -7.15 18.00 -2.13
N LEU A 256 -6.97 17.19 -1.09
CA LEU A 256 -7.86 17.17 0.06
C LEU A 256 -7.86 18.50 0.81
N LEU A 257 -6.69 19.11 1.04
CA LEU A 257 -6.58 20.43 1.66
C LEU A 257 -7.24 21.52 0.82
N GLY A 258 -7.10 21.47 -0.51
CA GLY A 258 -7.80 22.38 -1.41
C GLY A 258 -9.33 22.24 -1.31
N ASP A 259 -9.82 21.01 -1.25
CA ASP A 259 -11.25 20.73 -1.11
C ASP A 259 -11.78 21.20 0.25
N MET A 260 -11.05 20.97 1.34
CA MET A 260 -11.41 21.45 2.67
C MET A 260 -11.46 22.98 2.73
N LYS A 261 -10.46 23.64 2.13
CA LYS A 261 -10.42 25.11 2.02
C LYS A 261 -11.60 25.66 1.24
N SER A 262 -12.07 24.95 0.20
CA SER A 262 -13.24 25.35 -0.58
C SER A 262 -14.55 25.36 0.22
N VAL A 263 -14.61 24.56 1.29
CA VAL A 263 -15.74 24.48 2.24
C VAL A 263 -15.54 25.41 3.45
N GLY A 264 -14.40 26.11 3.53
CA GLY A 264 -14.07 27.02 4.63
C GLY A 264 -13.38 26.35 5.81
N LEU A 265 -12.85 25.14 5.64
CA LEU A 265 -12.05 24.44 6.65
C LEU A 265 -10.56 24.65 6.37
N ASP A 266 -9.81 25.12 7.37
CA ASP A 266 -8.36 25.37 7.28
C ASP A 266 -7.53 24.16 7.74
N GLY A 267 -8.05 22.95 7.53
CA GLY A 267 -7.45 21.68 7.96
C GLY A 267 -8.43 20.75 8.68
N PRO A 268 -7.97 19.57 9.15
CA PRO A 268 -8.79 18.62 9.89
C PRO A 268 -9.43 19.30 11.13
N PRO A 269 -10.75 19.18 11.32
CA PRO A 269 -11.45 19.72 12.48
C PRO A 269 -10.84 19.31 13.83
N THR A 270 -10.33 18.08 13.92
CA THR A 270 -9.65 17.59 15.13
C THR A 270 -8.14 17.69 14.92
N PRO A 271 -7.40 18.48 15.71
CA PRO A 271 -5.94 18.52 15.62
C PRO A 271 -5.32 17.18 16.08
N PRO A 272 -4.17 16.78 15.52
CA PRO A 272 -3.55 15.51 15.89
C PRO A 272 -3.12 15.55 17.37
N PRO A 273 -3.27 14.44 18.11
CA PRO A 273 -3.00 14.39 19.56
C PRO A 273 -1.55 14.76 19.92
N ASP A 274 -0.62 14.65 18.96
CA ASP A 274 0.80 14.96 19.16
C ASP A 274 1.12 16.46 19.20
N GLY A 275 0.16 17.36 18.93
CA GLY A 275 0.38 18.82 18.94
C GLY A 275 1.42 19.33 17.93
N LYS A 276 2.00 18.43 17.13
CA LYS A 276 2.88 18.76 16.01
C LYS A 276 2.00 19.38 14.93
N LYS A 277 2.12 20.69 14.75
CA LYS A 277 1.63 21.35 13.54
C LYS A 277 2.22 20.55 12.37
N LEU A 278 1.34 19.96 11.56
CA LEU A 278 1.78 19.37 10.31
C LEU A 278 2.40 20.51 9.54
N ASP A 279 3.72 20.49 9.35
CA ASP A 279 4.42 21.47 8.53
C ASP A 279 3.84 21.36 7.12
N VAL A 280 2.81 22.17 6.85
CA VAL A 280 2.30 22.43 5.52
C VAL A 280 3.39 23.27 4.87
N VAL A 281 4.18 22.61 4.02
CA VAL A 281 5.15 23.30 3.19
C VAL A 281 4.33 24.09 2.17
N ASP A 282 4.27 25.40 2.38
CA ASP A 282 3.76 26.40 1.42
C ASP A 282 4.48 26.34 0.08
#